data_AF-A0A672QF43-F1
#
_entry.id   AF-A0A672QF43-F1
#
_cell.length_a   1.000
_cell.length_b   1.000
_cell.length_c   1.000
_cell.angle_alpha   90.00
_cell.angle_beta   90.00
_cell.angle_gamma   90.00
#
_symmetry.space_group_name_H-M   'P 1'
#
loop_
_entity.id
_entity.type
_entity.pdbx_description
1 polymer ?
#
loop_
_entity_poly.entity_id
_entity_poly.type
_entity_poly.pdbx_seq_one_letter_code
_entity_poly.pdbx_strand_id
1 'polypeptide(L)' 'MTWDKIALFFLQLSLTAQHVTAIHRHDIYPYGMFYGDVTLQEGDDETSEVTTLTKPMYFYETSFTNLYVST' A
#
# COMPACT_ATOMS: atom_id res chain seq x y z
N MET A 1 10.70 -26.67 47.67
CA MET A 1 11.95 -26.17 47.05
C MET A 1 12.03 -26.42 45.54
N THR A 2 11.67 -27.59 45.01
CA THR A 2 11.62 -27.85 43.54
C THR A 2 10.34 -27.31 42.89
N TRP A 3 9.19 -27.48 43.54
CA TRP A 3 7.89 -26.99 43.08
C TRP A 3 7.82 -25.45 42.99
N ASP A 4 8.45 -24.75 43.93
CA ASP A 4 8.50 -23.29 43.96
C ASP A 4 9.25 -22.73 42.74
N LYS A 5 10.33 -23.40 42.33
CA LYS A 5 11.13 -23.03 41.15
C LYS A 5 10.36 -23.27 39.86
N ILE A 6 9.60 -24.35 39.79
CA ILE A 6 8.75 -24.68 38.64
C ILE A 6 7.62 -23.65 38.52
N ALA A 7 6.96 -23.30 39.63
CA ALA A 7 5.92 -22.27 39.65
C ALA A 7 6.45 -20.89 39.23
N LEU A 8 7.63 -20.50 39.72
CA LEU A 8 8.31 -19.27 39.30
C LEU A 8 8.63 -19.28 37.80
N PHE A 9 9.12 -20.41 37.29
CA PHE A 9 9.42 -20.55 35.86
C PHE A 9 8.16 -20.40 34.99
N PHE A 10 7.06 -21.05 35.36
CA PHE A 10 5.80 -20.91 34.63
C PHE A 10 5.20 -19.50 34.73
N LEU A 11 5.33 -18.84 35.88
CA LEU A 11 4.90 -17.45 36.06
C LEU A 11 5.72 -16.49 35.18
N GLN A 12 7.04 -16.68 35.13
CA GLN A 12 7.91 -15.90 34.24
C GLN A 12 7.56 -16.15 32.77
N LEU A 13 7.33 -17.41 32.41
CA LEU A 13 6.96 -17.78 31.04
C LEU A 13 5.62 -17.15 30.63
N SER A 14 4.60 -17.18 31.51
CA SER A 14 3.29 -16.59 31.21
C SER A 14 3.35 -15.07 31.07
N LEU A 15 4.11 -14.38 31.93
CA LEU A 15 4.36 -12.94 31.82
C LEU A 15 5.06 -12.61 30.50
N THR A 16 6.08 -13.37 30.10
CA THR A 16 6.76 -13.13 28.81
C THR A 16 5.87 -13.39 27.60
N ALA A 17 4.98 -14.39 27.65
CA ALA A 17 4.05 -14.68 26.56
C ALA A 17 2.99 -13.58 26.38
N GLN A 18 2.55 -12.92 27.47
CA GLN A 18 1.65 -11.77 27.39
C GLN A 18 2.29 -10.55 26.74
N HIS A 19 3.62 -10.42 26.81
CA HIS A 19 4.36 -9.31 26.19
C HIS A 19 4.68 -9.54 24.70
N VAL A 20 4.49 -10.74 24.16
CA VAL A 20 4.59 -10.99 22.72
C VAL A 20 3.23 -10.67 22.08
N THR A 21 2.93 -9.39 21.96
CA THR A 21 1.85 -8.96 21.06
C THR A 21 2.34 -9.20 19.63
N ALA A 22 1.58 -9.97 18.85
CA ALA A 22 1.86 -10.08 17.42
C ALA A 22 1.92 -8.68 16.81
N ILE A 23 2.95 -8.41 15.99
CA ILE A 23 3.09 -7.11 15.32
C ILE A 23 1.80 -6.85 14.54
N HIS A 24 1.12 -5.75 14.84
CA HIS A 24 -0.14 -5.45 14.18
C HIS A 24 0.15 -5.10 12.72
N ARG A 25 -0.70 -5.54 11.79
CA ARG A 25 -0.48 -5.34 10.35
C ARG A 25 -0.27 -3.85 9.98
N HIS A 26 -0.91 -2.96 10.73
CA HIS A 26 -0.79 -1.51 10.56
C HIS A 26 0.60 -0.98 11.00
N ASP A 27 1.27 -1.64 11.94
CA ASP A 27 2.61 -1.23 12.41
C ASP A 27 3.70 -1.57 11.38
N ILE A 28 3.43 -2.47 10.43
CA ILE A 28 4.37 -2.93 9.41
C ILE A 28 4.27 -2.09 8.13
N TYR A 29 3.09 -1.54 7.87
CA TYR A 29 2.75 -0.98 6.57
C TYR A 29 2.21 0.44 6.71
N PRO A 30 3.02 1.47 6.42
CA PRO A 30 2.62 2.87 6.51
C PRO A 30 1.83 3.29 5.26
N TYR A 31 0.86 2.49 4.84
CA TYR A 31 0.02 2.72 3.66
C TYR A 31 -1.42 2.26 3.90
N GLY A 32 -2.33 2.68 3.03
CA GLY A 32 -3.76 2.43 3.12
C GLY A 32 -4.53 3.56 3.81
N MET A 33 -5.85 3.40 3.89
CA MET A 33 -6.77 4.47 4.32
C MET A 33 -6.48 5.07 5.70
N PHE A 34 -5.90 4.28 6.62
CA PHE A 34 -5.49 4.76 7.94
C PHE A 34 -4.33 5.77 7.89
N TYR A 35 -3.56 5.78 6.80
CA TYR A 35 -2.41 6.66 6.57
C TYR A 35 -2.70 7.77 5.55
N GLY A 36 -3.96 7.95 5.18
CA GLY A 36 -4.39 9.02 4.26
C GLY A 36 -4.40 8.62 2.78
N ASP A 37 -4.09 7.36 2.47
CA ASP A 37 -4.29 6.87 1.11
C ASP A 37 -5.78 6.79 0.80
N VAL A 38 -6.15 7.11 -0.44
CA VAL A 38 -7.54 7.11 -0.88
C VAL A 38 -7.68 6.11 -2.01
N THR A 39 -8.81 5.38 -2.03
CA THR A 39 -9.15 4.60 -3.22
C THR A 39 -9.35 5.57 -4.38
N LEU A 40 -8.68 5.30 -5.50
CA LEU A 40 -8.89 6.05 -6.73
C LEU A 40 -10.34 5.90 -7.18
N GLN A 41 -10.87 6.93 -7.84
CA GLN A 41 -12.17 6.80 -8.50
C GLN A 41 -12.07 5.75 -9.60
N GLU A 42 -13.19 5.10 -9.91
CA GLU A 42 -13.25 4.21 -11.07
C GLU A 42 -12.80 4.99 -12.30
N GLY A 43 -11.86 4.41 -13.06
CA GLY A 43 -11.38 5.01 -14.30
C GLY A 43 -12.51 5.09 -15.31
N ASP A 44 -12.46 6.10 -16.16
CA ASP A 44 -13.37 6.18 -17.29
C ASP A 44 -12.77 5.40 -18.47
N ASP A 45 -13.49 4.36 -18.91
CA ASP A 45 -13.13 3.58 -20.11
C ASP A 45 -13.48 4.32 -21.41
N GLU A 46 -14.13 5.49 -21.33
CA GLU A 46 -14.42 6.32 -22.49
C GLU A 46 -13.13 6.88 -23.13
N THR A 47 -13.15 6.96 -24.45
CA THR A 47 -12.06 7.58 -25.19
C THR A 47 -12.19 9.10 -25.07
N SER A 48 -11.21 9.75 -24.42
CA SER A 48 -11.18 11.21 -24.37
C SER A 48 -11.20 11.82 -25.78
N GLU A 49 -11.80 13.01 -25.88
CA GLU A 49 -11.75 13.77 -27.12
C GLU A 49 -10.31 14.00 -27.59
N VAL A 50 -10.13 13.87 -28.90
CA VAL A 50 -8.81 14.00 -29.51
C VAL A 50 -8.27 15.42 -29.34
N THR A 51 -7.09 15.54 -28.73
CA THR A 51 -6.42 16.83 -28.60
C THR A 51 -5.46 17.02 -29.77
N THR A 52 -5.73 18.00 -30.63
CA THR A 52 -4.80 18.36 -31.71
C THR A 52 -3.63 19.17 -31.16
N LEU A 53 -2.41 18.71 -31.45
CA LEU A 53 -1.18 19.37 -31.02
C LEU A 53 -0.91 20.64 -31.83
N THR A 54 -0.43 21.69 -31.17
CA THR A 54 -0.04 22.94 -31.83
C THR A 54 1.18 22.77 -32.74
N LYS A 55 2.00 21.76 -32.49
CA LYS A 55 3.13 21.34 -33.33
C LYS A 55 3.21 19.81 -33.36
N PRO A 56 3.55 19.20 -34.52
CA PRO A 56 3.77 17.76 -34.57
C PRO A 56 4.87 17.31 -33.60
N MET A 57 4.60 16.23 -32.87
CA MET A 57 5.58 15.55 -32.01
C MET A 57 6.19 14.39 -32.80
N TYR A 58 7.51 14.33 -32.89
CA TYR A 58 8.19 13.17 -33.47
C TYR A 58 8.54 12.18 -32.37
N PHE A 59 8.05 10.95 -32.46
CA PHE A 59 8.30 9.88 -31.51
C PHE A 59 8.35 8.54 -32.24
N TYR A 60 9.27 7.66 -31.85
CA TYR A 60 9.41 6.31 -32.44
C TYR A 60 9.33 6.30 -33.98
N GLU A 61 10.17 7.13 -34.61
CA GLU A 61 10.28 7.25 -36.07
C GLU A 61 8.99 7.71 -36.79
N THR A 62 8.03 8.27 -36.07
CA THR A 62 6.73 8.71 -36.59
C THR A 62 6.38 10.11 -36.09
N SER A 63 5.67 10.89 -36.90
CA SER A 63 5.11 12.20 -36.51
C SER A 63 3.67 12.05 -36.04
N PHE A 64 3.34 12.60 -34.88
CA PHE A 64 2.01 12.62 -34.29
C PHE A 64 1.47 14.05 -34.23
N THR A 65 0.21 14.24 -34.59
CA THR A 65 -0.50 15.53 -34.52
C THR A 65 -1.68 15.50 -33.57
N ASN A 66 -2.06 14.32 -33.09
CA ASN A 66 -3.21 14.09 -32.23
C ASN A 66 -2.76 13.35 -30.98
N LEU A 67 -3.30 13.74 -29.84
CA LEU A 67 -3.07 13.12 -28.54
C LEU A 67 -4.40 12.56 -28.02
N TYR A 68 -4.36 11.30 -27.58
CA TYR A 68 -5.45 10.63 -26.89
C TYR A 68 -5.04 10.45 -25.44
N VAL A 69 -5.88 10.92 -24.52
CA VAL A 69 -5.61 10.84 -23.07
C VAL A 69 -6.57 9.83 -22.46
N SER A 70 -6.06 8.96 -21.61
CA SER A 70 -6.86 8.06 -20.77
C SER A 70 -6.38 8.25 -19.34
N THR A 71 -7.30 8.27 -18.38
CA THR A 71 -7.03 8.38 -16.93
C THR A 71 -7.25 7.06 -16.22
#